data_AF-A0A7S2I2P0-F1
#
_entry.id   AF-A0A7S2I2P0-F1
#
_cell.length_a   1.000
_cell.length_b   1.000
_cell.length_c   1.000
_cell.angle_alpha   90.00
_cell.angle_beta   90.00
_cell.angle_gamma   90.00
#
_symmetry.space_group_name_H-M   'P 1'
#
loop_
_entity.id
_entity.type
_entity.pdbx_description
1 polymer ?
#
loop_
_entity_poly.entity_id
_entity_poly.type
_entity_poly.pdbx_seq_one_letter_code
_entity_poly.pdbx_strand_id
1 'polypeptide(L)'
;PLPKAAQLLHIREQLSRSLAGAKHAGLPEEELREAELRRRRVHNAIEDLKGQIRVFCRVRPLSDKEVGEGDLEAVQVVDDMTLEVPRGGQFCFDTVFAPGAQEEIFEECRDLIQSAIDGHNVTIFGYGQTGAGKTFTLHGLPEQEGIAPRAIVELFRLLDGMRDRCSVSVVASMVELYNNTLVDLLRPSRGSGSSAATGNSAPKLSVRQGTPQVERLFERQAVDAAELHTIL
;
A
#
# COMPACT_ATOMS: atom_id res chain seq x y z
N PRO A 1 -4.42 23.24 14.40
CA PRO A 1 -4.05 22.11 13.49
C PRO A 1 -5.02 21.96 12.31
N LEU A 2 -6.33 21.83 12.58
CA LEU A 2 -7.39 21.60 11.58
C LEU A 2 -7.53 22.65 10.44
N PRO A 3 -7.36 23.98 10.67
CA PRO A 3 -7.52 24.97 9.59
C PRO A 3 -6.45 24.86 8.50
N LYS A 4 -5.23 24.46 8.89
CA LYS A 4 -4.09 24.36 7.97
C LYS A 4 -4.20 23.13 7.06
N ALA A 5 -4.65 22.00 7.60
CA ALA A 5 -4.90 20.80 6.82
C ALA A 5 -6.02 21.01 5.78
N ALA A 6 -7.13 21.62 6.19
CA ALA A 6 -8.23 21.95 5.28
C ALA A 6 -7.80 22.91 4.16
N GLN A 7 -6.99 23.93 4.48
CA GLN A 7 -6.41 24.82 3.47
C GLN A 7 -5.49 24.08 2.50
N LEU A 8 -4.62 23.20 3.00
CA LEU A 8 -3.72 22.43 2.15
C LEU A 8 -4.47 21.46 1.24
N LEU A 9 -5.52 20.79 1.75
CA LEU A 9 -6.40 19.94 0.95
C LEU A 9 -7.07 20.74 -0.18
N HIS A 10 -7.59 21.92 0.13
CA HIS A 10 -8.17 22.81 -0.88
C HIS A 10 -7.14 23.21 -1.95
N ILE A 11 -5.92 23.58 -1.53
CA ILE A 11 -4.82 23.92 -2.44
C ILE A 11 -4.45 22.71 -3.30
N ARG A 12 -4.36 21.50 -2.72
CA ARG A 12 -4.08 20.26 -3.45
C ARG A 12 -5.11 20.03 -4.54
N GLU A 13 -6.41 20.13 -4.21
CA GLU A 13 -7.49 19.93 -5.18
C GLU A 13 -7.44 20.97 -6.31
N GLN A 14 -7.24 22.24 -5.99
CA GLN A 14 -7.11 23.31 -6.99
C GLN A 14 -5.93 23.09 -7.92
N LEU A 15 -4.76 22.72 -7.37
CA LEU A 15 -3.57 22.43 -8.15
C LEU A 15 -3.77 21.21 -9.04
N SER A 16 -4.34 20.12 -8.51
CA SER A 16 -4.63 18.91 -9.27
C SER A 16 -5.60 19.18 -10.43
N ARG A 17 -6.68 19.93 -10.19
CA ARG A 17 -7.64 20.32 -11.24
C ARG A 17 -7.00 21.23 -12.30
N SER A 18 -6.22 22.21 -11.87
CA SER A 18 -5.57 23.16 -12.79
C SER A 18 -4.51 22.47 -13.64
N LEU A 19 -3.70 21.58 -13.05
CA LEU A 19 -2.72 20.77 -13.77
C LEU A 19 -3.41 19.83 -14.76
N ALA A 20 -4.51 19.16 -14.38
CA ALA A 20 -5.26 18.31 -15.28
C ALA A 20 -5.82 19.12 -16.47
N GLY A 21 -6.44 20.28 -16.21
CA GLY A 21 -6.96 21.17 -17.24
C GLY A 21 -5.87 21.68 -18.19
N ALA A 22 -4.73 22.11 -17.66
CA ALA A 22 -3.61 22.59 -18.46
C ALA A 22 -2.99 21.47 -19.32
N LYS A 23 -2.93 20.25 -18.80
CA LYS A 23 -2.51 19.06 -19.57
C LYS A 23 -3.48 18.76 -20.70
N HIS A 24 -4.79 18.80 -20.44
CA HIS A 24 -5.80 18.63 -21.49
C HIS A 24 -5.75 19.73 -22.56
N ALA A 25 -5.31 20.94 -22.19
CA ALA A 25 -5.07 22.04 -23.12
C ALA A 25 -3.74 21.94 -23.90
N GLY A 26 -2.91 20.92 -23.64
CA GLY A 26 -1.66 20.66 -24.35
C GLY A 26 -0.49 21.57 -23.92
N LEU A 27 -0.52 22.13 -22.71
CA LEU A 27 0.60 22.96 -22.24
C LEU A 27 1.89 22.13 -22.11
N PRO A 28 3.06 22.69 -22.51
CA PRO A 28 4.35 22.01 -22.40
C PRO A 28 4.71 21.69 -20.95
N GLU A 29 5.41 20.57 -20.73
CA GLU A 29 5.81 20.12 -19.40
C GLU A 29 6.71 21.11 -18.66
N GLU A 30 7.60 21.80 -19.38
CA GLU A 30 8.47 22.83 -18.79
C GLU A 30 7.67 23.94 -18.11
N GLU A 31 6.53 24.32 -18.68
CA GLU A 31 5.62 25.32 -18.12
C GLU A 31 4.84 24.79 -16.92
N LEU A 32 4.59 23.49 -16.87
CA LEU A 32 3.87 22.84 -15.76
C LEU A 32 4.78 22.42 -14.60
N ARG A 33 6.10 22.41 -14.81
CA ARG A 33 7.07 21.84 -13.86
C ARG A 33 6.99 22.46 -12.47
N GLU A 34 6.86 23.78 -12.39
CA GLU A 34 6.75 24.48 -11.10
C GLU A 34 5.44 24.11 -10.38
N ALA A 35 4.33 24.05 -11.12
CA ALA A 35 3.04 23.66 -10.57
C ALA A 35 3.05 22.19 -10.10
N GLU A 36 3.69 21.28 -10.82
CA GLU A 36 3.87 19.89 -10.39
C GLU A 36 4.74 19.78 -9.13
N LEU A 37 5.86 20.51 -9.06
CA LEU A 37 6.70 20.57 -7.85
C LEU A 37 5.91 21.11 -6.65
N ARG A 38 5.06 22.12 -6.86
CA ARG A 38 4.19 22.66 -5.81
C ARG A 38 3.16 21.63 -5.37
N ARG A 39 2.54 20.90 -6.30
CA ARG A 39 1.60 19.81 -6.02
C ARG A 39 2.26 18.70 -5.19
N ARG A 40 3.51 18.29 -5.53
CA ARG A 40 4.31 17.35 -4.73
C ARG A 40 4.55 17.85 -3.31
N ARG A 41 4.97 19.11 -3.15
CA ARG A 41 5.23 19.70 -1.82
C ARG A 41 3.98 19.76 -0.96
N VAL A 42 2.85 20.17 -1.53
CA VAL A 42 1.57 20.24 -0.81
C VAL A 42 1.10 18.85 -0.42
N HIS A 43 1.20 17.87 -1.31
CA HIS A 43 0.89 16.46 -1.01
C HIS A 43 1.71 15.93 0.17
N ASN A 44 3.03 16.07 0.12
CA ASN A 44 3.91 15.62 1.20
C ASN A 44 3.61 16.35 2.51
N ALA A 45 3.33 17.66 2.48
CA ALA A 45 2.98 18.41 3.67
C ALA A 45 1.64 17.95 4.30
N ILE A 46 0.68 17.47 3.50
CA ILE A 46 -0.55 16.87 4.01
C ILE A 46 -0.24 15.54 4.68
N GLU A 47 0.54 14.68 4.04
CA GLU A 47 0.93 13.38 4.60
C GLU A 47 1.77 13.52 5.88
N ASP A 48 2.70 14.49 5.93
CA ASP A 48 3.46 14.82 7.14
C ASP A 48 2.55 15.28 8.29
N LEU A 49 1.48 16.02 7.98
CA LEU A 49 0.50 16.46 8.98
C LEU A 49 -0.38 15.31 9.50
N LYS A 50 -0.64 14.29 8.68
CA LYS A 50 -1.31 13.05 9.10
C LYS A 50 -0.40 12.16 9.97
N GLY A 51 0.92 12.36 9.88
CA GLY A 51 1.93 11.59 10.60
C GLY A 51 2.67 10.60 9.71
N GLN A 52 3.99 10.51 9.91
CA GLN A 52 4.87 9.62 9.12
C GLN A 52 4.63 8.14 9.41
N ILE A 53 4.15 7.83 10.61
CA ILE A 53 3.73 6.49 11.03
C ILE A 53 2.28 6.61 11.45
N ARG A 54 1.42 5.81 10.82
CA ARG A 54 0.00 5.69 11.12
C ARG A 54 -0.32 4.26 11.51
N VAL A 55 -1.13 4.09 12.55
CA VAL A 55 -1.59 2.81 13.07
C VAL A 55 -3.10 2.78 12.96
N PHE A 56 -3.60 1.92 12.07
CA PHE A 56 -5.02 1.66 11.90
C PHE A 56 -5.42 0.37 12.61
N CYS A 57 -6.58 0.40 13.27
CA CYS A 57 -7.23 -0.80 13.78
C CYS A 57 -8.36 -1.20 12.84
N ARG A 58 -8.45 -2.47 12.48
CA ARG A 58 -9.56 -3.01 11.69
C ARG A 58 -10.23 -4.14 12.45
N VAL A 59 -11.50 -3.97 12.75
CA VAL A 59 -12.33 -5.02 13.35
C VAL A 59 -12.95 -5.86 12.23
N ARG A 60 -12.64 -7.16 12.20
CA ARG A 60 -13.27 -8.09 11.25
C ARG A 60 -14.66 -8.49 11.75
N PRO A 61 -15.61 -8.82 10.86
CA PRO A 61 -16.86 -9.45 11.29
C PRO A 61 -16.59 -10.83 11.89
N LEU A 62 -17.52 -11.31 12.73
CA LEU A 62 -17.59 -12.72 13.10
C LEU A 62 -17.80 -13.57 11.83
N SER A 63 -17.17 -14.74 11.81
CA SER A 63 -17.38 -15.75 10.78
C SER A 63 -18.68 -16.51 11.00
N ASP A 64 -19.23 -17.12 9.95
CA ASP A 64 -20.47 -17.90 10.04
C ASP A 64 -20.40 -19.01 11.11
N LYS A 65 -19.20 -19.56 11.31
CA LYS A 65 -18.96 -20.56 12.36
C LYS A 65 -19.09 -19.95 13.76
N GLU A 66 -18.44 -18.82 14.00
CA GLU A 66 -18.49 -18.10 15.29
C GLU A 66 -19.93 -17.66 15.61
N VAL A 67 -20.65 -17.17 14.59
CA VAL A 67 -22.08 -16.83 14.72
C VAL A 67 -22.93 -18.07 15.05
N GLY A 68 -22.68 -19.20 14.38
CA GLY A 68 -23.37 -20.47 14.65
C GLY A 68 -23.06 -21.07 16.02
N GLU A 69 -21.87 -20.79 16.58
CA GLU A 69 -21.45 -21.20 17.92
C GLU A 69 -21.94 -20.23 19.02
N GLY A 70 -22.51 -19.08 18.62
CA GLY A 70 -23.03 -18.08 19.54
C GLY A 70 -21.96 -17.16 20.15
N ASP A 71 -20.81 -17.04 19.49
CA ASP A 71 -19.75 -16.12 19.90
C ASP A 71 -20.22 -14.66 19.81
N LEU A 72 -19.64 -13.83 20.67
CA LEU A 72 -19.92 -12.40 20.75
C LEU A 72 -18.73 -11.59 20.24
N GLU A 73 -19.00 -10.36 19.80
CA GLU A 73 -17.95 -9.42 19.43
C GLU A 73 -17.01 -9.17 20.62
N ALA A 74 -15.72 -9.37 20.38
CA ALA A 74 -14.70 -9.24 21.43
C ALA A 74 -14.33 -7.77 21.74
N VAL A 75 -14.74 -6.83 20.88
CA VAL A 75 -14.38 -5.41 20.94
C VAL A 75 -15.55 -4.56 20.48
N GLN A 76 -15.62 -3.32 20.95
CA GLN A 76 -16.61 -2.33 20.55
C GLN A 76 -15.90 -1.12 19.95
N VAL A 77 -16.34 -0.68 18.77
CA VAL A 77 -15.90 0.59 18.19
C VAL A 77 -16.64 1.72 18.90
N VAL A 78 -15.92 2.59 19.60
CA VAL A 78 -16.49 3.71 20.34
C VAL A 78 -16.67 4.91 19.41
N ASP A 79 -15.65 5.20 18.60
CA ASP A 79 -15.62 6.23 17.57
C ASP A 79 -14.54 5.91 16.53
N ASP A 80 -14.36 6.78 15.54
CA ASP A 80 -13.41 6.63 14.43
C ASP A 80 -11.95 6.47 14.88
N MET A 81 -11.60 6.76 16.13
CA MET A 81 -10.24 6.71 16.68
C MET A 81 -10.12 5.73 17.85
N THR A 82 -11.23 5.29 18.44
CA THR A 82 -11.24 4.64 19.76
C THR A 82 -11.93 3.29 19.70
N LEU A 83 -11.22 2.26 20.17
CA LEU A 83 -11.72 0.90 20.34
C LEU A 83 -11.77 0.55 21.83
N GLU A 84 -12.85 -0.07 22.29
CA GLU A 84 -12.99 -0.59 23.64
C GLU A 84 -12.94 -2.12 23.64
N VAL A 85 -12.10 -2.67 24.52
CA VAL A 85 -12.05 -4.09 24.82
C VAL A 85 -12.74 -4.31 26.17
N PRO A 86 -13.81 -5.12 26.27
CA PRO A 86 -14.46 -5.41 27.53
C PRO A 86 -13.45 -5.94 28.56
N ARG A 87 -13.33 -5.25 29.70
CA ARG A 87 -12.34 -5.55 30.77
C ARG A 87 -10.87 -5.38 30.37
N GLY A 88 -10.59 -4.96 29.13
CA GLY A 88 -9.25 -4.63 28.61
C GLY A 88 -8.97 -3.13 28.49
N GLY A 89 -10.01 -2.29 28.57
CA GLY A 89 -9.89 -0.83 28.51
C GLY A 89 -10.05 -0.28 27.09
N GLN A 90 -9.78 1.02 26.94
CA GLN A 90 -9.87 1.74 25.66
C GLN A 90 -8.49 1.93 25.04
N PHE A 91 -8.44 1.83 23.72
CA PHE A 91 -7.25 1.98 22.89
C PHE A 91 -7.51 2.98 21.79
N CYS A 92 -6.59 3.92 21.61
CA CYS A 92 -6.65 4.93 20.55
C CYS A 92 -5.72 4.56 19.39
N PHE A 93 -6.22 4.77 18.17
CA PHE A 93 -5.55 4.56 16.90
C PHE A 93 -5.73 5.79 16.02
N ASP A 94 -4.99 5.90 14.92
CA ASP A 94 -5.23 6.98 13.95
C ASP A 94 -6.58 6.82 13.24
N THR A 95 -7.03 5.56 13.07
CA THR A 95 -8.38 5.24 12.59
C THR A 95 -8.78 3.84 13.04
N VAL A 96 -10.05 3.66 13.39
CA VAL A 96 -10.68 2.38 13.73
C VAL A 96 -11.75 2.06 12.70
N PHE A 97 -11.52 1.01 11.92
CA PHE A 97 -12.42 0.55 10.86
C PHE A 97 -13.37 -0.54 11.37
N ALA A 98 -14.66 -0.34 11.12
CA ALA A 98 -15.70 -1.32 11.35
C ALA A 98 -15.69 -2.46 10.30
N PRO A 99 -16.39 -3.58 10.56
CA PRO A 99 -16.53 -4.66 9.59
C PRO A 99 -17.06 -4.18 8.22
N GLY A 100 -16.41 -4.59 7.13
CA GLY A 100 -16.83 -4.29 5.74
C GLY A 100 -16.05 -3.19 5.02
N ALA A 101 -15.11 -2.51 5.69
CA ALA A 101 -14.48 -1.27 5.23
C ALA A 101 -13.31 -1.39 4.22
N GLN A 102 -13.28 -2.36 3.29
CA GLN A 102 -12.10 -2.53 2.39
C GLN A 102 -11.79 -1.30 1.53
N GLU A 103 -12.84 -0.67 0.98
CA GLU A 103 -12.73 0.56 0.18
C GLU A 103 -12.20 1.72 1.03
N GLU A 104 -12.77 1.91 2.23
CA GLU A 104 -12.43 2.99 3.15
C GLU A 104 -10.97 2.88 3.64
N ILE A 105 -10.52 1.65 3.96
CA ILE A 105 -9.12 1.38 4.33
C ILE A 105 -8.19 1.74 3.17
N PHE A 106 -8.59 1.42 1.93
CA PHE A 106 -7.78 1.75 0.77
C PHE A 106 -7.71 3.26 0.52
N GLU A 107 -8.79 4.02 0.71
CA GLU A 107 -8.76 5.48 0.56
C GLU A 107 -7.74 6.15 1.50
N GLU A 108 -7.58 5.65 2.73
CA GLU A 108 -6.51 6.12 3.63
C GLU A 108 -5.10 5.81 3.15
N CYS A 109 -4.95 4.74 2.37
CA CYS A 109 -3.68 4.27 1.79
C CYS A 109 -3.41 4.86 0.39
N ARG A 110 -4.43 5.39 -0.29
CA ARG A 110 -4.34 5.87 -1.67
C ARG A 110 -3.31 6.99 -1.83
N ASP A 111 -3.32 7.95 -0.91
CA ASP A 111 -2.38 9.08 -0.90
C ASP A 111 -0.92 8.59 -0.73
N LEU A 112 -0.70 7.43 -0.10
CA LEU A 112 0.63 6.82 0.00
C LEU A 112 1.14 6.32 -1.35
N ILE A 113 0.26 5.81 -2.22
CA ILE A 113 0.66 5.37 -3.58
C ILE A 113 1.16 6.58 -4.38
N GLN A 114 0.50 7.74 -4.24
CA GLN A 114 0.96 8.98 -4.84
C GLN A 114 2.33 9.41 -4.27
N SER A 115 2.54 9.28 -2.96
CA SER A 115 3.84 9.56 -2.32
C SER A 115 4.95 8.65 -2.87
N ALA A 116 4.66 7.37 -3.10
CA ALA A 116 5.60 6.42 -3.70
C ALA A 116 6.02 6.84 -5.11
N ILE A 117 5.07 7.27 -5.93
CA ILE A 117 5.33 7.78 -7.28
C ILE A 117 6.12 9.09 -7.27
N ASP A 118 5.89 9.94 -6.27
CA ASP A 118 6.65 11.19 -6.10
C ASP A 118 8.06 11.00 -5.53
N GLY A 119 8.48 9.75 -5.29
CA GLY A 119 9.85 9.37 -4.93
C GLY A 119 10.07 9.10 -3.45
N HIS A 120 9.02 8.82 -2.67
CA HIS A 120 9.13 8.43 -1.27
C HIS A 120 9.05 6.93 -1.06
N ASN A 121 9.69 6.43 -0.01
CA ASN A 121 9.54 5.04 0.39
C ASN A 121 8.27 4.88 1.24
N VAL A 122 7.41 3.94 0.84
CA VAL A 122 6.17 3.64 1.54
C VAL A 122 6.18 2.18 1.98
N THR A 123 5.65 1.92 3.18
CA THR A 123 5.50 0.56 3.69
C THR A 123 4.12 0.41 4.31
N ILE A 124 3.40 -0.62 3.88
CA ILE A 124 2.11 -1.02 4.45
C ILE A 124 2.29 -2.45 4.93
N PHE A 125 1.97 -2.72 6.19
CA PHE A 125 2.05 -4.06 6.76
C PHE A 125 0.79 -4.38 7.57
N GLY A 126 0.32 -5.62 7.46
CA GLY A 126 -0.79 -6.14 8.26
C GLY A 126 -0.27 -6.86 9.49
N TYR A 127 -0.77 -6.49 10.68
CA TYR A 127 -0.43 -7.14 11.95
C TYR A 127 -1.67 -7.76 12.61
N GLY A 128 -1.48 -8.86 13.33
CA GLY A 128 -2.54 -9.56 14.06
C GLY A 128 -2.35 -11.06 14.10
N GLN A 129 -3.12 -11.75 14.95
CA GLN A 129 -3.08 -13.22 15.05
C GLN A 129 -3.58 -13.93 13.79
N THR A 130 -3.36 -15.25 13.71
CA THR A 130 -3.97 -16.08 12.67
C THR A 130 -5.49 -15.97 12.74
N GLY A 131 -6.14 -15.81 11.58
CA GLY A 131 -7.60 -15.58 11.51
C GLY A 131 -8.05 -14.14 11.80
N ALA A 132 -7.16 -13.21 12.15
CA ALA A 132 -7.54 -11.80 12.38
C ALA A 132 -7.91 -11.02 11.10
N GLY A 133 -7.73 -11.61 9.91
CA GLY A 133 -8.08 -10.98 8.64
C GLY A 133 -6.93 -10.25 7.92
N LYS A 134 -5.66 -10.45 8.30
CA LYS A 134 -4.49 -9.85 7.62
C LYS A 134 -4.49 -10.05 6.10
N THR A 135 -4.61 -11.30 5.65
CA THR A 135 -4.64 -11.67 4.22
C THR A 135 -5.85 -11.05 3.52
N PHE A 136 -7.01 -11.01 4.19
CA PHE A 136 -8.20 -10.36 3.67
C PHE A 136 -7.98 -8.84 3.53
N THR A 137 -7.35 -8.17 4.48
CA THR A 137 -7.07 -6.73 4.37
C THR A 137 -6.09 -6.44 3.23
N LEU A 138 -5.00 -7.21 3.11
CA LEU A 138 -3.96 -6.97 2.12
C LEU A 138 -4.35 -7.41 0.70
N HIS A 139 -4.85 -8.62 0.52
CA HIS A 139 -5.22 -9.14 -0.80
C HIS A 139 -6.74 -9.13 -1.04
N GLY A 140 -7.52 -9.42 -0.02
CA GLY A 140 -8.98 -9.48 -0.14
C GLY A 140 -9.49 -10.71 -0.87
N LEU A 141 -10.71 -10.59 -1.37
CA LEU A 141 -11.39 -11.58 -2.20
C LEU A 141 -11.66 -10.96 -3.58
N PRO A 142 -11.93 -11.74 -4.64
CA PRO A 142 -12.24 -11.20 -5.97
C PRO A 142 -13.39 -10.18 -5.98
N GLU A 143 -14.38 -10.35 -5.10
CA GLU A 143 -15.52 -9.43 -4.97
C GLU A 143 -15.24 -8.25 -4.01
N GLN A 144 -14.19 -8.38 -3.19
CA GLN A 144 -13.83 -7.45 -2.13
C GLN A 144 -12.31 -7.30 -2.05
N GLU A 145 -11.74 -6.74 -3.11
CA GLU A 145 -10.30 -6.55 -3.26
C GLU A 145 -9.72 -5.78 -2.07
N GLY A 146 -8.55 -6.23 -1.60
CA GLY A 146 -7.80 -5.60 -0.52
C GLY A 146 -6.91 -4.45 -0.98
N ILE A 147 -6.00 -4.04 -0.10
CA ILE A 147 -5.10 -2.90 -0.34
C ILE A 147 -4.19 -3.14 -1.55
N ALA A 148 -3.57 -4.32 -1.67
CA ALA A 148 -2.59 -4.63 -2.71
C ALA A 148 -3.16 -4.56 -4.14
N PRO A 149 -4.23 -5.29 -4.51
CA PRO A 149 -4.81 -5.19 -5.86
C PRO A 149 -5.26 -3.76 -6.20
N ARG A 150 -5.90 -3.05 -5.26
CA ARG A 150 -6.31 -1.66 -5.46
C ARG A 150 -5.13 -0.71 -5.64
N ALA A 151 -4.05 -0.92 -4.87
CA ALA A 151 -2.81 -0.16 -5.00
C ALA A 151 -2.14 -0.36 -6.36
N ILE A 152 -2.17 -1.59 -6.91
CA ILE A 152 -1.66 -1.88 -8.25
C ILE A 152 -2.44 -1.11 -9.31
N VAL A 153 -3.77 -1.13 -9.24
CA VAL A 153 -4.63 -0.40 -10.18
C VAL A 153 -4.38 1.11 -10.09
N GLU A 154 -4.34 1.67 -8.89
CA GLU A 154 -4.07 3.09 -8.68
C GLU A 154 -2.65 3.49 -9.12
N LEU A 155 -1.65 2.65 -8.87
CA LEU A 155 -0.27 2.83 -9.33
C LEU A 155 -0.26 3.00 -10.84
N PHE A 156 -0.78 2.03 -11.60
CA PHE A 156 -0.77 2.11 -13.06
C PHE A 156 -1.65 3.23 -13.60
N ARG A 157 -2.78 3.56 -12.97
CA ARG A 157 -3.60 4.73 -13.31
C ARG A 157 -2.79 6.03 -13.22
N LEU A 158 -1.98 6.18 -12.17
CA LEU A 158 -1.12 7.34 -11.98
C LEU A 158 0.06 7.34 -12.97
N LEU A 159 0.68 6.18 -13.23
CA LEU A 159 1.75 6.03 -14.22
C LEU A 159 1.29 6.33 -15.65
N ASP A 160 0.10 5.89 -16.04
CA ASP A 160 -0.51 6.17 -17.34
C ASP A 160 -0.63 7.68 -17.57
N GLY A 161 -1.03 8.42 -16.54
CA GLY A 161 -1.06 9.89 -16.56
C GLY A 161 0.32 10.54 -16.73
N MET A 162 1.43 9.80 -16.67
CA MET A 162 2.81 10.25 -16.84
C MET A 162 3.54 9.63 -18.05
N ARG A 163 2.96 8.66 -18.76
CA ARG A 163 3.66 7.90 -19.83
C ARG A 163 4.26 8.77 -20.91
N ASP A 164 3.60 9.88 -21.26
CA ASP A 164 4.09 10.81 -22.29
C ASP A 164 5.23 11.72 -21.81
N ARG A 165 5.53 11.71 -20.50
CA ARG A 165 6.47 12.62 -19.83
C ARG A 165 7.74 11.95 -19.34
N CYS A 166 7.63 10.73 -18.83
CA CYS A 166 8.76 10.00 -18.29
C CYS A 166 8.72 8.51 -18.62
N SER A 167 9.90 7.94 -18.85
CA SER A 167 10.06 6.49 -18.91
C SER A 167 10.01 5.93 -17.49
N VAL A 168 9.00 5.11 -17.20
CA VAL A 168 8.83 4.44 -15.91
C VAL A 168 8.91 2.93 -16.12
N SER A 169 9.65 2.25 -15.24
CA SER A 169 9.69 0.80 -15.15
C SER A 169 9.20 0.35 -13.78
N VAL A 170 8.24 -0.58 -13.75
CA VAL A 170 7.75 -1.19 -12.51
C VAL A 170 8.39 -2.56 -12.35
N VAL A 171 9.06 -2.79 -11.22
CA VAL A 171 9.74 -4.05 -10.90
C VAL A 171 9.23 -4.54 -9.55
N ALA A 172 8.91 -5.83 -9.48
CA ALA A 172 8.43 -6.48 -8.28
C ALA A 172 9.33 -7.65 -7.87
N SER A 173 9.46 -7.81 -6.55
CA SER A 173 10.09 -8.96 -5.90
C SER A 173 9.22 -9.40 -4.73
N MET A 174 9.16 -10.70 -4.48
CA MET A 174 8.35 -11.26 -3.39
C MET A 174 9.21 -12.21 -2.55
N VAL A 175 9.31 -11.94 -1.25
CA VAL A 175 10.16 -12.66 -0.32
C VAL A 175 9.38 -13.04 0.93
N GLU A 176 9.53 -14.28 1.36
CA GLU A 176 9.03 -14.78 2.63
C GLU A 176 10.18 -14.87 3.63
N LEU A 177 9.94 -14.42 4.87
CA LEU A 177 10.82 -14.66 6.01
C LEU A 177 10.18 -15.71 6.91
N TYR A 178 10.68 -16.95 6.84
CA TYR A 178 10.18 -18.07 7.64
C TYR A 178 11.32 -18.67 8.47
N ASN A 179 11.14 -18.78 9.79
CA ASN A 179 12.17 -19.26 10.72
C ASN A 179 13.56 -18.64 10.48
N ASN A 180 13.60 -17.31 10.38
CA ASN A 180 14.83 -16.54 10.14
C ASN A 180 15.55 -16.89 8.81
N THR A 181 14.84 -17.53 7.88
CA THR A 181 15.33 -17.89 6.56
C THR A 181 14.54 -17.14 5.50
N LEU A 182 15.25 -16.55 4.54
CA LEU A 182 14.64 -15.86 3.41
C LEU A 182 14.36 -16.85 2.27
N VAL A 183 13.13 -16.87 1.79
CA VAL A 183 12.66 -17.68 0.68
C VAL A 183 12.16 -16.73 -0.41
N ASP A 184 12.68 -16.89 -1.63
CA ASP A 184 12.25 -16.15 -2.81
C ASP A 184 11.02 -16.82 -3.41
N LEU A 185 9.88 -16.13 -3.40
CA LEU A 185 8.60 -16.65 -3.86
C LEU A 185 8.40 -16.51 -5.38
N LEU A 186 9.18 -15.65 -6.05
CA LEU A 186 9.11 -15.48 -7.51
C LEU A 186 10.08 -16.39 -8.26
N ARG A 187 10.89 -17.17 -7.53
CA ARG A 187 11.81 -18.13 -8.11
C ARG A 187 11.02 -19.24 -8.82
N PRO A 188 11.25 -19.50 -10.12
CA PRO A 188 10.60 -20.60 -10.82
C PRO A 188 10.89 -21.92 -10.10
N SER A 189 9.84 -22.64 -9.70
CA SER A 189 9.98 -23.99 -9.15
C SER A 189 10.65 -24.86 -10.21
N ARG A 190 11.85 -25.36 -9.92
CA ARG A 190 12.50 -26.34 -10.80
C ARG A 190 11.66 -27.60 -10.70
N GLY A 191 10.91 -27.91 -11.76
CA GLY A 191 10.18 -29.17 -11.89
C GLY A 191 11.07 -30.34 -11.47
N SER A 192 10.50 -31.28 -10.72
CA SER A 192 11.20 -32.47 -10.23
C SER A 192 11.89 -33.20 -11.39
N GLY A 193 13.22 -33.06 -11.48
CA GLY A 193 14.02 -33.77 -12.47
C GLY A 193 14.78 -32.84 -13.41
N SER A 194 15.86 -32.25 -12.90
CA SER A 194 17.11 -32.05 -13.64
C SER A 194 18.14 -31.39 -12.73
N SER A 195 19.08 -32.20 -12.23
CA SER A 195 20.33 -31.75 -11.66
C SER A 195 21.16 -31.03 -12.73
N ALA A 196 21.08 -29.71 -12.76
CA ALA A 196 22.07 -28.88 -13.44
C ALA A 196 22.32 -27.62 -12.60
N ALA A 197 23.50 -27.58 -12.01
CA ALA A 197 24.07 -26.43 -11.36
C ALA A 197 24.24 -25.30 -12.38
N THR A 198 23.38 -24.29 -12.27
CA THR A 198 23.67 -22.93 -12.71
C THR A 198 23.44 -22.07 -11.49
N GLY A 199 24.54 -21.53 -10.95
CA GLY A 199 24.59 -20.90 -9.65
C GLY A 199 23.66 -19.72 -9.55
N ASN A 200 22.63 -19.82 -8.70
CA ASN A 200 22.00 -18.65 -8.13
C ASN A 200 21.66 -18.96 -6.68
N SER A 201 22.33 -18.26 -5.78
CA SER A 201 22.35 -18.55 -4.35
C SER A 201 21.01 -18.16 -3.68
N ALA A 202 20.76 -18.70 -2.49
CA ALA A 202 19.62 -18.27 -1.68
C ALA A 202 19.65 -16.74 -1.45
N PRO A 203 18.47 -16.10 -1.28
CA PRO A 203 18.40 -14.69 -0.93
C PRO A 203 19.26 -14.42 0.30
N LYS A 204 20.01 -13.32 0.27
CA LYS A 204 20.93 -12.99 1.34
C LYS A 204 20.66 -11.58 1.82
N LEU A 205 20.43 -11.42 3.12
CA LEU A 205 20.44 -10.12 3.75
C LEU A 205 21.87 -9.57 3.77
N SER A 206 22.06 -8.40 3.19
CA SER A 206 23.33 -7.68 3.15
C SER A 206 23.12 -6.23 3.59
N VAL A 207 24.21 -5.51 3.85
CA VAL A 207 24.16 -4.06 4.09
C VAL A 207 24.98 -3.39 3.00
N ARG A 208 24.35 -2.55 2.20
CA ARG A 208 25.01 -1.73 1.16
C ARG A 208 24.86 -0.27 1.54
N GLN A 209 25.99 0.44 1.62
CA GLN A 209 26.02 1.88 1.97
C GLN A 209 25.22 2.21 3.25
N GLY A 210 25.29 1.34 4.26
CA GLY A 210 24.56 1.52 5.53
C GLY A 210 23.08 1.15 5.49
N THR A 211 22.55 0.72 4.35
CA THR A 211 21.14 0.32 4.19
C THR A 211 21.03 -1.21 4.06
N PRO A 212 20.19 -1.88 4.87
CA PRO A 212 19.93 -3.31 4.71
C PRO A 212 19.19 -3.58 3.39
N GLN A 213 19.67 -4.55 2.62
CA GLN A 213 19.10 -4.97 1.35
C GLN A 213 19.13 -6.48 1.21
N VAL A 214 18.06 -7.04 0.66
CA VAL A 214 18.03 -8.46 0.29
C VAL A 214 18.59 -8.60 -1.11
N GLU A 215 19.75 -9.23 -1.23
CA GLU A 215 20.37 -9.53 -2.52
C GLU A 215 19.84 -10.83 -3.09
N ARG A 216 19.96 -10.98 -4.42
CA ARG A 216 19.67 -12.21 -5.17
C ARG A 216 18.20 -12.60 -5.15
N LEU A 217 17.32 -11.61 -5.04
CA LEU A 217 15.90 -11.78 -5.32
C LEU A 217 15.68 -11.86 -6.83
N PHE A 218 14.73 -12.70 -7.22
CA PHE A 218 14.18 -12.64 -8.55
C PHE A 218 13.33 -11.37 -8.68
N GLU A 219 13.61 -10.60 -9.72
CA GLU A 219 12.90 -9.38 -10.08
C GLU A 219 12.07 -9.67 -11.33
N ARG A 220 10.78 -9.37 -11.27
CA ARG A 220 9.89 -9.42 -12.44
C ARG A 220 9.45 -8.00 -12.78
N GLN A 221 9.68 -7.61 -14.03
CA GLN A 221 9.14 -6.37 -14.56
C GLN A 221 7.67 -6.58 -14.93
N ALA A 222 6.83 -5.59 -14.62
CA ALA A 222 5.43 -5.55 -15.02
C ALA A 222 5.21 -4.33 -15.94
N VAL A 223 4.55 -4.53 -17.07
CA VAL A 223 4.22 -3.42 -18.00
C VAL A 223 2.82 -2.84 -17.78
N ASP A 224 1.95 -3.57 -17.08
CA ASP A 224 0.61 -3.16 -16.72
C ASP A 224 0.13 -3.75 -15.37
N ALA A 225 -1.06 -3.33 -14.96
CA ALA A 225 -1.68 -3.76 -13.70
C ALA A 225 -1.99 -5.26 -13.68
N ALA A 226 -2.35 -5.87 -14.81
CA ALA A 226 -2.72 -7.28 -14.88
C ALA A 226 -1.49 -8.18 -14.72
N GLU A 227 -0.37 -7.82 -15.33
CA GLU A 227 0.90 -8.49 -15.13
C GLU A 227 1.38 -8.38 -13.68
N LEU A 228 1.32 -7.19 -13.08
CA LEU A 228 1.72 -7.01 -11.69
C LEU A 228 0.81 -7.79 -10.73
N HIS A 229 -0.50 -7.81 -10.99
CA HIS A 229 -1.44 -8.63 -10.24
C HIS A 229 -1.18 -10.13 -10.42
N THR A 230 -0.65 -10.57 -11.57
CA THR A 230 -0.29 -11.99 -11.78
C THR A 230 1.04 -12.36 -11.11
N ILE A 231 1.90 -11.37 -10.86
CA ILE A 231 3.16 -11.56 -10.13
C ILE A 231 2.92 -11.72 -8.62
N LEU A 232 1.90 -11.04 -8.07
CA LEU A 232 1.57 -10.98 -6.65
C LEU A 232 0.49 -12.00 -6.24
#